data_AF-A0A8D8FLZ3-F1
#
_entry.id   AF-A0A8D8FLZ3-F1
#
_cell.length_a   1.000
_cell.length_b   1.000
_cell.length_c   1.000
_cell.angle_alpha   90.00
_cell.angle_beta   90.00
_cell.angle_gamma   90.00
#
_symmetry.space_group_name_H-M   'P 1'
#
loop_
_entity.id
_entity.type
_entity.pdbx_description
1 polymer ?
#
loop_
_entity_poly.entity_id
_entity_poly.type
_entity_poly.pdbx_seq_one_letter_code
_entity_poly.pdbx_strand_id
1 'polypeptide(L)'
;PKAQVQENSVLLMDEVDVFFTKKYYGTEYYPGAFPCVPGIDKIQEQIWTLVNHENVLDTHQLTTRIKQYITSPKFQDKAHFNQFLNKESSYDLVVRRKGKNVLTRYTNKSLFYEELEEMILAAISVAADTTRHIDYRLNRQGVITYRDGARFDTSTIVGYMSVFNYFRLKQHDYKAEVGFHQNYGYLNIICGSLTYAMLPKAYPLILGVTGTLTALNQYEKAAIDRLYNINRSSIMPSFFGCSNLAFNPEENFTHLATKPLWTGKIFTQAHAAVGANRAAIIFFYDDKLLEEFRAQYCGQFDRLQVLTENTNEDKHEHLISEAGVAKTVTLATRGMGRGVDYKSSVAVEKNGGVHVIQSFFSLDVKEETQIRGRTARKDNRGSYELIVLDEHLKTQQLIEAGQQEVTYAGLDVARTKIALKENKDIEASIEKNTKDHMTTLAYLQSFFK
;
A
#
# COMPACT_ATOMS: atom_id res chain seq x y z
N PRO A 1 15.22 6.00 24.71
CA PRO A 1 14.70 4.67 25.06
C PRO A 1 15.01 3.65 23.93
N LYS A 2 16.01 2.78 24.11
CA LYS A 2 16.20 1.66 23.18
C LYS A 2 15.11 0.63 23.42
N ALA A 3 14.50 0.08 22.38
CA ALA A 3 13.75 -1.17 22.54
C ALA A 3 14.65 -2.20 23.24
N GLN A 4 14.11 -3.08 24.08
CA GLN A 4 14.86 -4.17 24.72
C GLN A 4 15.29 -5.20 23.65
N VAL A 5 16.17 -4.77 22.76
CA VAL A 5 16.84 -5.65 21.81
C VAL A 5 18.09 -6.16 22.51
N GLN A 6 18.28 -7.47 22.51
CA GLN A 6 19.46 -8.09 23.11
C GLN A 6 20.74 -7.50 22.50
N GLU A 7 21.77 -7.31 23.33
CA GLU A 7 23.05 -6.70 22.92
C GLU A 7 23.77 -7.48 21.79
N ASN A 8 23.43 -8.75 21.59
CA ASN A 8 24.00 -9.61 20.55
C ASN A 8 23.08 -9.81 19.34
N SER A 9 22.06 -8.97 19.17
CA SER A 9 21.14 -9.06 18.04
C SER A 9 21.76 -8.53 16.74
N VAL A 10 21.33 -9.11 15.63
CA VAL A 10 21.69 -8.68 14.27
C VAL A 10 20.40 -8.48 13.49
N LEU A 11 20.27 -7.34 12.82
CA LEU A 11 19.22 -7.11 11.84
C LEU A 11 19.73 -7.51 10.46
N LEU A 12 19.06 -8.48 9.83
CA LEU A 12 19.27 -8.86 8.43
C LEU A 12 18.11 -8.31 7.60
N MET A 13 18.40 -7.43 6.64
CA MET A 13 17.41 -6.83 5.75
C MET A 13 17.55 -7.36 4.33
N ASP A 14 16.53 -8.05 3.82
CA ASP A 14 16.42 -8.36 2.40
C ASP A 14 15.78 -7.19 1.64
N GLU A 15 16.18 -7.00 0.38
CA GLU A 15 15.74 -5.92 -0.51
C GLU A 15 15.73 -4.53 0.17
N VAL A 16 16.91 -4.13 0.69
CA VAL A 16 17.14 -2.85 1.40
C VAL A 16 16.64 -1.63 0.62
N ASP A 17 16.65 -1.69 -0.71
CA ASP A 17 16.15 -0.62 -1.57
C ASP A 17 14.67 -0.30 -1.37
N VAL A 18 13.86 -1.27 -0.91
CA VAL A 18 12.44 -1.04 -0.63
C VAL A 18 12.20 -0.35 0.69
N PHE A 19 13.06 -0.60 1.66
CA PHE A 19 13.00 0.13 2.91
C PHE A 19 13.08 1.65 2.64
N PHE A 20 13.86 2.08 1.64
CA PHE A 20 13.99 3.48 1.23
C PHE A 20 12.83 4.06 0.40
N THR A 21 11.82 3.25 0.04
CA THR A 21 10.65 3.76 -0.66
C THR A 21 9.81 4.66 0.25
N LYS A 22 9.01 5.56 -0.35
CA LYS A 22 8.09 6.45 0.37
C LYS A 22 7.06 5.72 1.23
N LYS A 23 6.81 4.42 0.98
CA LYS A 23 5.90 3.63 1.81
C LYS A 23 6.45 3.43 3.23
N TYR A 24 7.77 3.42 3.38
CA TYR A 24 8.43 3.10 4.65
C TYR A 24 9.32 4.26 5.12
N TYR A 25 10.35 4.62 4.35
CA TYR A 25 11.32 5.62 4.78
C TYR A 25 10.70 7.02 4.86
N GLY A 26 10.77 7.62 6.05
CA GLY A 26 10.09 8.89 6.36
C GLY A 26 8.62 8.78 6.75
N THR A 27 8.08 7.58 6.93
CA THR A 27 6.70 7.36 7.39
C THR A 27 6.65 6.72 8.78
N GLU A 28 5.44 6.66 9.34
CA GLU A 28 5.16 6.10 10.66
C GLU A 28 4.19 4.91 10.54
N TYR A 29 4.42 3.88 11.34
CA TYR A 29 3.46 2.85 11.66
C TYR A 29 2.67 3.25 12.90
N TYR A 30 1.35 3.07 12.88
CA TYR A 30 0.46 3.43 13.99
C TYR A 30 -0.13 2.15 14.58
N PRO A 31 0.49 1.55 15.62
CA PRO A 31 -0.11 0.41 16.29
C PRO A 31 -1.46 0.82 16.89
N GLY A 32 -2.47 -0.03 16.73
CA GLY A 32 -3.81 0.19 17.28
C GLY A 32 -4.30 -1.02 18.07
N ALA A 33 -5.09 -0.76 19.10
CA ALA A 33 -5.86 -1.75 19.82
C ALA A 33 -7.35 -1.48 19.63
N PHE A 34 -8.12 -2.53 19.37
CA PHE A 34 -9.55 -2.43 19.04
C PHE A 34 -10.40 -3.19 20.07
N PRO A 35 -10.43 -2.74 21.35
CA PRO A 35 -11.18 -3.44 22.38
C PRO A 35 -12.69 -3.42 22.07
N CYS A 36 -13.29 -4.59 22.04
CA CYS A 36 -14.74 -4.74 21.95
C CYS A 36 -15.37 -4.38 23.31
N VAL A 37 -16.37 -3.51 23.28
CA VAL A 37 -17.07 -3.05 24.48
C VAL A 37 -18.56 -3.31 24.29
N PRO A 38 -19.24 -4.04 25.22
CA PRO A 38 -20.66 -4.33 25.10
C PRO A 38 -21.49 -3.07 24.86
N GLY A 39 -22.33 -3.08 23.82
CA GLY A 39 -23.20 -1.98 23.42
C GLY A 39 -22.59 -0.98 22.43
N ILE A 40 -21.27 -0.99 22.19
CA ILE A 40 -20.66 -0.15 21.14
C ILE A 40 -21.14 -0.55 19.74
N ASP A 41 -21.37 -1.83 19.50
CA ASP A 41 -21.96 -2.37 18.28
C ASP A 41 -23.33 -1.72 18.01
N LYS A 42 -24.20 -1.67 19.03
CA LYS A 42 -25.52 -1.03 18.94
C LYS A 42 -25.46 0.48 18.79
N ILE A 43 -24.49 1.13 19.43
CA ILE A 43 -24.26 2.57 19.26
C ILE A 43 -23.83 2.86 17.81
N GLN A 44 -22.90 2.09 17.25
CA GLN A 44 -22.42 2.26 15.87
C GLN A 44 -23.53 1.97 14.85
N GLU A 45 -24.34 0.91 15.04
CA GLU A 45 -25.53 0.63 14.23
C GLU A 45 -26.55 1.79 14.28
N GLN A 46 -26.77 2.37 15.47
CA GLN A 46 -27.70 3.49 15.64
C GLN A 46 -27.17 4.77 15.00
N ILE A 47 -25.86 5.05 15.09
CA ILE A 47 -25.22 6.18 14.39
C ILE A 47 -25.47 6.03 12.88
N TRP A 48 -25.18 4.86 12.32
CA TRP A 48 -25.38 4.62 10.90
C TRP A 48 -26.85 4.75 10.48
N THR A 49 -27.79 4.27 11.30
CA THR A 49 -29.23 4.43 11.04
C THR A 49 -29.63 5.91 10.95
N LEU A 50 -29.19 6.72 11.92
CA LEU A 50 -29.51 8.16 11.93
C LEU A 50 -28.90 8.89 10.73
N VAL A 51 -27.67 8.56 10.37
CA VAL A 51 -26.96 9.21 9.26
C VAL A 51 -27.50 8.74 7.90
N ASN A 52 -27.60 7.44 7.68
CA ASN A 52 -27.90 6.86 6.37
C ASN A 52 -29.39 6.73 6.08
N HIS A 53 -30.24 6.45 7.08
CA HIS A 53 -31.69 6.28 6.86
C HIS A 53 -32.50 7.54 7.19
N GLU A 54 -32.12 8.25 8.25
CA GLU A 54 -32.82 9.48 8.66
C GLU A 54 -32.15 10.76 8.12
N ASN A 55 -31.03 10.64 7.40
CA ASN A 55 -30.29 11.76 6.79
C ASN A 55 -29.92 12.87 7.78
N VAL A 56 -29.60 12.49 9.03
CA VAL A 56 -29.16 13.43 10.06
C VAL A 56 -27.65 13.65 9.91
N LEU A 57 -27.25 14.83 9.42
CA LEU A 57 -25.83 15.17 9.18
C LEU A 57 -25.27 16.22 10.16
N ASP A 58 -26.10 16.70 11.10
CA ASP A 58 -25.66 17.62 12.15
C ASP A 58 -25.06 16.86 13.33
N THR A 59 -23.81 17.17 13.67
CA THR A 59 -23.05 16.46 14.71
C THR A 59 -23.65 16.64 16.10
N HIS A 60 -24.19 17.82 16.42
CA HIS A 60 -24.81 18.10 17.71
C HIS A 60 -26.13 17.33 17.88
N GLN A 61 -26.96 17.30 16.83
CA GLN A 61 -28.21 16.55 16.79
C GLN A 61 -27.94 15.04 16.93
N LEU A 62 -26.97 14.50 16.19
CA LEU A 62 -26.57 13.09 16.31
C LEU A 62 -26.10 12.76 17.72
N THR A 63 -25.20 13.57 18.28
CA THR A 63 -24.69 13.39 19.64
C THR A 63 -25.82 13.36 20.66
N THR A 64 -26.79 14.26 20.54
CA THR A 64 -27.94 14.34 21.44
C THR A 64 -28.83 13.11 21.31
N ARG A 65 -29.15 12.68 20.08
CA ARG A 65 -29.98 11.49 19.83
C ARG A 65 -29.31 10.20 20.29
N ILE A 66 -27.99 10.06 20.13
CA ILE A 66 -27.25 8.90 20.64
C ILE A 66 -27.24 8.88 22.17
N LYS A 67 -27.04 10.03 22.84
CA LYS A 67 -27.15 10.11 24.31
C LYS A 67 -28.55 9.71 24.80
N GLN A 68 -29.60 10.15 24.10
CA GLN A 68 -30.98 9.74 24.38
C GLN A 68 -31.18 8.23 24.15
N TYR A 69 -30.62 7.67 23.07
CA TYR A 69 -30.69 6.25 22.78
C TYR A 69 -30.04 5.40 23.89
N ILE A 70 -28.82 5.73 24.29
CA ILE A 70 -28.05 5.02 25.34
C ILE A 70 -28.80 5.02 26.69
N THR A 71 -29.58 6.07 26.97
CA THR A 71 -30.38 6.15 28.21
C THR A 71 -31.75 5.48 28.08
N SER A 72 -32.22 5.21 26.86
CA SER A 72 -33.54 4.65 26.59
C SER A 72 -33.64 3.15 26.90
N PRO A 73 -34.87 2.61 27.07
CA PRO A 73 -35.09 1.17 27.18
C PRO A 73 -34.74 0.37 25.92
N LYS A 74 -34.55 1.03 24.76
CA LYS A 74 -34.20 0.35 23.49
C LYS A 74 -32.74 -0.11 23.46
N PHE A 75 -31.89 0.42 24.32
CA PHE A 75 -30.48 0.04 24.42
C PHE A 75 -30.34 -1.20 25.33
N GLN A 76 -30.32 -2.38 24.72
CA GLN A 76 -30.38 -3.66 25.44
C GLN A 76 -29.15 -3.91 26.33
N ASP A 77 -27.97 -3.42 25.95
CA ASP A 77 -26.70 -3.62 26.67
C ASP A 77 -26.41 -2.59 27.77
N LYS A 78 -27.43 -1.82 28.19
CA LYS A 78 -27.29 -0.71 29.13
C LYS A 78 -26.54 -1.07 30.42
N ALA A 79 -26.78 -2.25 30.99
CA ALA A 79 -26.13 -2.66 32.24
C ALA A 79 -24.60 -2.83 32.07
N HIS A 80 -24.17 -3.63 31.09
CA HIS A 80 -22.76 -3.87 30.82
C HIS A 80 -22.05 -2.61 30.33
N PHE A 81 -22.70 -1.84 29.45
CA PHE A 81 -22.16 -0.57 28.98
C PHE A 81 -21.96 0.43 30.12
N ASN A 82 -22.91 0.53 31.06
CA ASN A 82 -22.77 1.41 32.23
C ASN A 82 -21.66 0.96 33.19
N GLN A 83 -21.41 -0.35 33.31
CA GLN A 83 -20.28 -0.87 34.09
C GLN A 83 -18.94 -0.43 33.48
N PHE A 84 -18.82 -0.46 32.16
CA PHE A 84 -17.67 0.11 31.45
C PHE A 84 -17.60 1.62 31.64
N LEU A 85 -18.66 2.36 31.32
CA LEU A 85 -18.66 3.82 31.24
C LEU A 85 -18.35 4.48 32.59
N ASN A 86 -18.88 3.91 33.68
CA ASN A 86 -18.76 4.50 35.02
C ASN A 86 -17.59 3.93 35.84
N LYS A 87 -16.67 3.18 35.22
CA LYS A 87 -15.46 2.75 35.91
C LYS A 87 -14.59 3.97 36.26
N GLU A 88 -14.35 4.18 37.55
CA GLU A 88 -13.70 5.40 38.07
C GLU A 88 -12.18 5.46 37.83
N SER A 89 -11.55 4.36 37.41
CA SER A 89 -10.11 4.33 37.13
C SER A 89 -9.74 5.26 35.98
N SER A 90 -8.64 6.00 36.14
CA SER A 90 -8.01 6.76 35.06
C SER A 90 -6.74 6.08 34.55
N TYR A 91 -6.40 6.35 33.30
CA TYR A 91 -5.22 5.82 32.63
C TYR A 91 -4.72 6.80 31.59
N ASP A 92 -3.44 6.71 31.25
CA ASP A 92 -2.81 7.57 30.27
C ASP A 92 -2.73 6.86 28.92
N LEU A 93 -3.13 7.54 27.84
CA LEU A 93 -2.99 7.09 26.46
C LEU A 93 -2.14 8.07 25.66
N VAL A 94 -1.38 7.57 24.70
CA VAL A 94 -0.68 8.41 23.72
C VAL A 94 -1.65 8.70 22.57
N VAL A 95 -2.06 9.95 22.45
CA VAL A 95 -2.97 10.42 21.40
C VAL A 95 -2.30 11.45 20.51
N ARG A 96 -2.77 11.58 19.27
CA ARG A 96 -2.24 12.57 18.32
C ARG A 96 -3.04 13.86 18.41
N ARG A 97 -2.41 14.96 18.84
CA ARG A 97 -3.02 16.29 18.90
C ARG A 97 -2.20 17.28 18.10
N LYS A 98 -2.84 18.03 17.20
CA LYS A 98 -2.17 19.01 16.33
C LYS A 98 -0.94 18.43 15.61
N GLY A 99 -1.03 17.16 15.19
CA GLY A 99 0.01 16.44 14.47
C GLY A 99 1.24 16.02 15.30
N LYS A 100 1.12 15.89 16.62
CA LYS A 100 2.16 15.40 17.53
C LYS A 100 1.59 14.38 18.52
N ASN A 101 2.41 13.44 18.95
CA ASN A 101 2.04 12.50 20.01
C ASN A 101 2.11 13.17 21.38
N VAL A 102 1.03 13.10 22.15
CA VAL A 102 0.94 13.63 23.52
C VAL A 102 0.30 12.61 24.45
N LEU A 103 0.81 12.53 25.68
CA LEU A 103 0.22 11.71 26.72
C LEU A 103 -1.00 12.43 27.31
N THR A 104 -2.16 11.80 27.28
CA THR A 104 -3.42 12.36 27.78
C THR A 104 -4.07 11.38 28.74
N ARG A 105 -4.56 11.90 29.87
CA ARG A 105 -5.26 11.11 30.88
C ARG A 105 -6.73 10.98 30.54
N TYR A 106 -7.23 9.76 30.55
CA TYR A 106 -8.63 9.43 30.29
C TYR A 106 -9.26 8.67 31.46
N THR A 107 -10.57 8.83 31.57
CA THR A 107 -11.48 7.84 32.18
C THR A 107 -12.23 7.14 31.04
N ASN A 108 -12.88 6.00 31.31
CA ASN A 108 -13.72 5.36 30.28
C ASN A 108 -14.78 6.30 29.72
N LYS A 109 -15.36 7.15 30.58
CA LYS A 109 -16.36 8.14 30.20
C LYS A 109 -15.80 9.20 29.26
N SER A 110 -14.67 9.81 29.59
CA SER A 110 -14.08 10.87 28.75
C SER A 110 -13.58 10.31 27.43
N LEU A 111 -12.98 9.11 27.42
CA LEU A 111 -12.56 8.42 26.21
C LEU A 111 -13.76 8.12 25.30
N PHE A 112 -14.82 7.53 25.86
CA PHE A 112 -16.00 7.17 25.09
C PHE A 112 -16.62 8.37 24.36
N TYR A 113 -16.75 9.53 25.02
CA TYR A 113 -17.35 10.70 24.39
C TYR A 113 -16.49 11.33 23.30
N GLU A 114 -15.16 11.24 23.43
CA GLU A 114 -14.24 11.65 22.36
C GLU A 114 -14.34 10.68 21.17
N GLU A 115 -14.32 9.38 21.42
CA GLU A 115 -14.48 8.36 20.38
C GLU A 115 -15.86 8.43 19.71
N LEU A 116 -16.92 8.79 20.44
CA LEU A 116 -18.26 8.99 19.89
C LEU A 116 -18.29 10.12 18.86
N GLU A 117 -17.56 11.22 19.10
CA GLU A 117 -17.43 12.31 18.14
C GLU A 117 -16.75 11.83 16.85
N GLU A 118 -15.65 11.08 16.98
CA GLU A 118 -14.94 10.47 15.84
C GLU A 118 -15.83 9.46 15.07
N MET A 119 -16.64 8.65 15.76
CA MET A 119 -17.60 7.76 15.13
C MET A 119 -18.63 8.57 14.30
N ILE A 120 -19.20 9.62 14.88
CA ILE A 120 -20.19 10.47 14.20
C ILE A 120 -19.59 11.13 12.97
N LEU A 121 -18.39 11.72 13.09
CA LEU A 121 -17.69 12.37 11.97
C LEU A 121 -17.38 11.37 10.85
N ALA A 122 -16.93 10.16 11.19
CA ALA A 122 -16.68 9.12 10.21
C ALA A 122 -17.97 8.68 9.49
N ALA A 123 -19.08 8.49 10.23
CA ALA A 123 -20.36 8.11 9.64
C ALA A 123 -20.86 9.16 8.63
N ILE A 124 -20.84 10.44 9.02
CA ILE A 124 -21.22 11.56 8.13
C ILE A 124 -20.32 11.56 6.89
N SER A 125 -19.00 11.45 7.08
CA SER A 125 -18.06 11.46 5.98
C SER A 125 -18.29 10.31 4.99
N VAL A 126 -18.59 9.10 5.47
CA VAL A 126 -18.90 7.96 4.59
C VAL A 126 -20.22 8.17 3.87
N ALA A 127 -21.23 8.75 4.52
CA ALA A 127 -22.53 9.00 3.87
C ALA A 127 -22.48 10.13 2.84
N ALA A 128 -21.69 11.19 3.09
CA ALA A 128 -21.68 12.40 2.26
C ALA A 128 -20.66 12.36 1.11
N ASP A 129 -19.58 11.59 1.22
CA ASP A 129 -18.44 11.64 0.29
C ASP A 129 -18.10 10.26 -0.29
N THR A 130 -18.49 10.06 -1.55
CA THR A 130 -18.24 8.80 -2.28
C THR A 130 -16.76 8.54 -2.57
N THR A 131 -15.91 9.57 -2.50
CA THR A 131 -14.46 9.36 -2.64
C THR A 131 -13.88 8.53 -1.49
N ARG A 132 -14.57 8.50 -0.34
CA ARG A 132 -14.21 7.67 0.83
C ARG A 132 -14.54 6.19 0.66
N HIS A 133 -15.12 5.78 -0.46
CA HIS A 133 -15.58 4.41 -0.68
C HIS A 133 -14.56 3.55 -1.45
N ILE A 134 -13.66 4.20 -2.20
CA ILE A 134 -12.82 3.59 -3.24
C ILE A 134 -11.90 2.49 -2.68
N ASP A 135 -11.41 2.68 -1.46
CA ASP A 135 -10.41 1.82 -0.84
C ASP A 135 -11.02 0.74 0.08
N TYR A 136 -12.34 0.57 0.07
CA TYR A 136 -13.02 -0.39 0.93
C TYR A 136 -13.78 -1.45 0.14
N ARG A 137 -13.61 -2.72 0.52
CA ARG A 137 -14.41 -3.84 -0.01
C ARG A 137 -14.62 -4.92 1.06
N LEU A 138 -15.65 -5.74 0.89
CA LEU A 138 -15.82 -6.96 1.68
C LEU A 138 -15.08 -8.11 1.00
N ASN A 139 -14.36 -8.92 1.77
CA ASN A 139 -13.83 -10.18 1.27
C ASN A 139 -14.95 -11.24 1.16
N ARG A 140 -14.60 -12.46 0.70
CA ARG A 140 -15.57 -13.55 0.49
C ARG A 140 -16.28 -14.00 1.77
N GLN A 141 -15.65 -13.80 2.93
CA GLN A 141 -16.21 -14.14 4.24
C GLN A 141 -17.09 -13.01 4.81
N GLY A 142 -17.11 -11.84 4.18
CA GLY A 142 -17.84 -10.67 4.66
C GLY A 142 -17.08 -9.84 5.69
N VAL A 143 -15.74 -9.91 5.70
CA VAL A 143 -14.86 -9.05 6.50
C VAL A 143 -14.52 -7.80 5.69
N ILE A 144 -14.56 -6.62 6.32
CA ILE A 144 -14.11 -5.36 5.73
C ILE A 144 -12.61 -5.39 5.49
N THR A 145 -12.19 -4.94 4.32
CA THR A 145 -10.79 -4.79 3.95
C THR A 145 -10.54 -3.38 3.47
N TYR A 146 -9.33 -2.89 3.73
CA TYR A 146 -8.84 -1.60 3.26
C TYR A 146 -7.71 -1.80 2.26
N ARG A 147 -7.61 -0.91 1.28
CA ARG A 147 -6.52 -0.91 0.29
C ARG A 147 -5.25 -0.28 0.85
N ASP A 148 -4.25 -1.10 1.21
CA ASP A 148 -2.87 -0.65 1.47
C ASP A 148 -2.00 -0.85 0.21
N GLY A 149 -1.71 0.27 -0.46
CA GLY A 149 -1.03 0.26 -1.76
C GLY A 149 -1.92 -0.39 -2.82
N ALA A 150 -1.48 -1.52 -3.37
CA ALA A 150 -2.27 -2.29 -4.34
C ALA A 150 -3.06 -3.44 -3.69
N ARG A 151 -2.72 -3.84 -2.46
CA ARG A 151 -3.36 -5.00 -1.78
C ARG A 151 -4.53 -4.52 -0.93
N PHE A 152 -5.63 -5.27 -0.93
CA PHE A 152 -6.62 -5.15 0.13
C PHE A 152 -6.32 -6.16 1.22
N ASP A 153 -6.22 -5.66 2.44
CA ASP A 153 -5.89 -6.48 3.60
C ASP A 153 -6.89 -6.27 4.75
N THR A 154 -6.96 -7.26 5.63
CA THR A 154 -7.86 -7.27 6.80
C THR A 154 -7.19 -6.71 8.06
N SER A 155 -5.89 -6.42 8.01
CA SER A 155 -5.11 -5.92 9.16
C SER A 155 -5.08 -4.39 9.23
N THR A 156 -5.28 -3.71 8.11
CA THR A 156 -5.32 -2.26 8.02
C THR A 156 -6.73 -1.78 8.31
N ILE A 157 -6.89 -1.16 9.46
CA ILE A 157 -8.14 -0.53 9.89
C ILE A 157 -7.94 0.97 9.88
N VAL A 158 -8.71 1.66 9.06
CA VAL A 158 -8.71 3.13 9.00
C VAL A 158 -9.85 3.64 9.87
N GLY A 159 -9.54 3.86 11.15
CA GLY A 159 -10.46 4.45 12.12
C GLY A 159 -11.87 3.83 12.12
N TYR A 160 -12.86 4.69 12.37
CA TYR A 160 -14.26 4.33 12.21
C TYR A 160 -14.75 4.39 10.75
N MET A 161 -13.94 4.89 9.81
CA MET A 161 -14.28 4.82 8.38
C MET A 161 -14.45 3.37 7.93
N SER A 162 -13.69 2.44 8.51
CA SER A 162 -13.82 1.00 8.27
C SER A 162 -15.19 0.47 8.72
N VAL A 163 -15.65 0.87 9.92
CA VAL A 163 -16.96 0.50 10.47
C VAL A 163 -18.11 0.98 9.58
N PHE A 164 -18.10 2.25 9.19
CA PHE A 164 -19.21 2.80 8.41
C PHE A 164 -19.17 2.40 6.93
N ASN A 165 -17.99 2.17 6.35
CA ASN A 165 -17.91 1.52 5.04
C ASN A 165 -18.37 0.07 5.08
N TYR A 166 -18.15 -0.66 6.18
CA TYR A 166 -18.74 -1.98 6.37
C TYR A 166 -20.26 -1.92 6.31
N PHE A 167 -20.91 -1.05 7.09
CA PHE A 167 -22.37 -0.92 7.05
C PHE A 167 -22.89 -0.50 5.67
N ARG A 168 -22.23 0.45 5.00
CA ARG A 168 -22.56 0.87 3.63
C ARG A 168 -22.53 -0.30 2.64
N LEU A 169 -21.47 -1.12 2.68
CA LEU A 169 -21.28 -2.24 1.77
C LEU A 169 -22.21 -3.42 2.10
N LYS A 170 -22.44 -3.68 3.38
CA LYS A 170 -23.19 -4.83 3.86
C LYS A 170 -24.70 -4.61 3.79
N GLN A 171 -25.16 -3.37 4.00
CA GLN A 171 -26.56 -2.90 3.96
C GLN A 171 -27.50 -3.48 5.02
N HIS A 172 -27.50 -4.80 5.26
CA HIS A 172 -28.31 -5.51 6.25
C HIS A 172 -27.56 -6.76 6.77
N ASP A 173 -28.11 -7.48 7.75
CA ASP A 173 -27.49 -8.68 8.36
C ASP A 173 -26.04 -8.45 8.81
N TYR A 174 -25.85 -7.36 9.56
CA TYR A 174 -24.56 -6.98 10.11
C TYR A 174 -24.02 -8.05 11.06
N LYS A 175 -22.72 -8.30 10.96
CA LYS A 175 -21.97 -9.21 11.82
C LYS A 175 -20.76 -8.48 12.37
N ALA A 176 -20.79 -8.19 13.67
CA ALA A 176 -19.70 -7.53 14.39
C ALA A 176 -18.39 -8.30 14.21
N GLU A 177 -18.45 -9.63 14.26
CA GLU A 177 -17.29 -10.51 14.16
C GLU A 177 -17.51 -11.59 13.10
N VAL A 178 -16.44 -11.89 12.34
CA VAL A 178 -16.37 -13.03 11.41
C VAL A 178 -15.01 -13.70 11.57
N GLY A 179 -15.01 -14.92 12.10
CA GLY A 179 -13.76 -15.63 12.42
C GLY A 179 -13.00 -14.87 13.52
N PHE A 180 -11.76 -14.46 13.26
CA PHE A 180 -10.95 -13.65 14.17
C PHE A 180 -10.97 -12.14 13.85
N HIS A 181 -11.80 -11.71 12.89
CA HIS A 181 -11.84 -10.33 12.44
C HIS A 181 -13.08 -9.61 12.96
N GLN A 182 -12.87 -8.41 13.49
CA GLN A 182 -13.92 -7.50 13.96
C GLN A 182 -14.22 -6.46 12.88
N ASN A 183 -15.45 -6.44 12.38
CA ASN A 183 -15.94 -5.43 11.43
C ASN A 183 -16.37 -4.14 12.14
N TYR A 184 -16.96 -4.27 13.34
CA TYR A 184 -17.45 -3.17 14.16
C TYR A 184 -17.64 -3.65 15.62
N GLY A 185 -18.11 -2.78 16.51
CA GLY A 185 -18.33 -3.09 17.94
C GLY A 185 -17.14 -2.80 18.86
N TYR A 186 -16.12 -2.11 18.34
CA TYR A 186 -14.89 -1.78 19.06
C TYR A 186 -14.69 -0.26 19.20
N LEU A 187 -13.87 0.13 20.18
CA LEU A 187 -13.26 1.47 20.26
C LEU A 187 -11.91 1.46 19.54
N ASN A 188 -11.50 2.57 18.95
CA ASN A 188 -10.21 2.69 18.25
C ASN A 188 -9.14 3.34 19.14
N ILE A 189 -8.26 2.52 19.72
CA ILE A 189 -7.20 3.02 20.61
C ILE A 189 -5.87 3.02 19.87
N ILE A 190 -5.45 4.18 19.37
CA ILE A 190 -4.12 4.35 18.78
C ILE A 190 -3.07 4.29 19.90
N CYS A 191 -2.06 3.45 19.73
CA CYS A 191 -0.98 3.21 20.70
C CYS A 191 0.30 4.00 20.35
N GLY A 192 0.14 5.24 19.92
CA GLY A 192 1.23 6.10 19.46
C GLY A 192 1.66 5.85 18.01
N SER A 193 2.92 6.17 17.68
CA SER A 193 3.47 6.00 16.33
C SER A 193 4.93 5.55 16.37
N LEU A 194 5.32 4.72 15.41
CA LEU A 194 6.65 4.15 15.28
C LEU A 194 7.20 4.47 13.89
N THR A 195 8.25 5.29 13.81
CA THR A 195 8.90 5.57 12.53
C THR A 195 9.74 4.39 12.04
N TYR A 196 9.53 3.99 10.79
CA TYR A 196 10.31 2.92 10.15
C TYR A 196 11.80 3.26 10.11
N ALA A 197 12.14 4.55 9.92
CA ALA A 197 13.52 5.01 9.83
C ALA A 197 14.33 4.75 11.11
N MET A 198 13.69 4.70 12.28
CA MET A 198 14.37 4.49 13.56
C MET A 198 14.39 3.03 14.01
N LEU A 199 13.55 2.16 13.45
CA LEU A 199 13.50 0.74 13.83
C LEU A 199 14.87 0.04 13.67
N PRO A 200 15.60 0.20 12.54
CA PRO A 200 16.92 -0.44 12.41
C PRO A 200 17.94 0.01 13.45
N LYS A 201 17.82 1.25 13.95
CA LYS A 201 18.74 1.81 14.95
C LYS A 201 18.61 1.18 16.34
N ALA A 202 17.60 0.34 16.55
CA ALA A 202 17.50 -0.46 17.76
C ALA A 202 18.50 -1.63 17.79
N TYR A 203 19.09 -1.99 16.64
CA TYR A 203 20.00 -3.12 16.50
C TYR A 203 21.47 -2.68 16.52
N PRO A 204 22.36 -3.39 17.23
CA PRO A 204 23.81 -3.10 17.26
C PRO A 204 24.51 -3.34 15.93
N LEU A 205 24.06 -4.35 15.17
CA LEU A 205 24.61 -4.69 13.84
C LEU A 205 23.48 -4.76 12.82
N ILE A 206 23.63 -4.03 11.73
CA ILE A 206 22.70 -4.00 10.59
C ILE A 206 23.45 -4.56 9.38
N LEU A 207 22.91 -5.60 8.77
CA LEU A 207 23.35 -6.14 7.49
C LEU A 207 22.16 -6.12 6.52
N GLY A 208 22.44 -6.00 5.23
CA GLY A 208 21.38 -6.12 4.25
C GLY A 208 21.88 -6.43 2.85
N VAL A 209 20.96 -6.89 2.02
CA VAL A 209 21.18 -7.25 0.63
C VAL A 209 20.17 -6.53 -0.26
N THR A 210 20.58 -6.22 -1.48
CA THR A 210 19.68 -5.66 -2.50
C THR A 210 20.24 -5.94 -3.89
N GLY A 211 19.34 -6.20 -4.85
CA GLY A 211 19.71 -6.37 -6.25
C GLY A 211 20.05 -5.05 -6.97
N THR A 212 19.81 -3.90 -6.34
CA THR A 212 19.90 -2.57 -6.98
C THR A 212 20.90 -1.64 -6.27
N LEU A 213 21.89 -2.20 -5.54
CA LEU A 213 22.87 -1.43 -4.77
C LEU A 213 23.56 -0.32 -5.60
N THR A 214 23.87 -0.60 -6.87
CA THR A 214 24.51 0.35 -7.79
C THR A 214 23.56 1.44 -8.30
N ALA A 215 22.25 1.22 -8.22
CA ALA A 215 21.19 2.14 -8.63
C ALA A 215 20.64 2.99 -7.47
N LEU A 216 21.19 2.87 -6.26
CA LEU A 216 20.81 3.74 -5.15
C LEU A 216 21.13 5.20 -5.46
N ASN A 217 20.16 6.07 -5.17
CA ASN A 217 20.33 7.50 -5.37
C ASN A 217 21.24 8.12 -4.27
N GLN A 218 21.62 9.38 -4.44
CA GLN A 218 22.54 10.05 -3.51
C GLN A 218 22.00 10.13 -2.07
N TYR A 219 20.68 10.29 -1.92
CA TYR A 219 20.03 10.41 -0.64
C TYR A 219 20.02 9.07 0.12
N GLU A 220 19.71 7.98 -0.58
CA GLU A 220 19.75 6.63 -0.02
C GLU A 220 21.15 6.25 0.43
N LYS A 221 22.16 6.57 -0.39
CA LYS A 221 23.58 6.42 -0.01
C LYS A 221 23.93 7.23 1.24
N ALA A 222 23.47 8.47 1.32
CA ALA A 222 23.67 9.31 2.49
C ALA A 222 22.95 8.79 3.74
N ALA A 223 21.77 8.19 3.60
CA ALA A 223 21.04 7.57 4.70
C ALA A 223 21.77 6.32 5.23
N ILE A 224 22.21 5.43 4.32
CA ILE A 224 23.00 4.23 4.64
C ILE A 224 24.27 4.60 5.42
N ASP A 225 25.00 5.60 4.94
CA ASP A 225 26.24 6.09 5.57
C ASP A 225 25.96 6.84 6.88
N ARG A 226 25.17 7.93 6.83
CA ARG A 226 25.04 8.86 7.97
C ARG A 226 24.03 8.43 9.03
N LEU A 227 22.90 7.84 8.62
CA LEU A 227 21.83 7.47 9.57
C LEU A 227 22.07 6.10 10.19
N TYR A 228 22.56 5.15 9.38
CA TYR A 228 22.76 3.75 9.77
C TYR A 228 24.22 3.33 9.98
N ASN A 229 25.19 4.17 9.60
CA ASN A 229 26.63 3.88 9.76
C ASN A 229 27.06 2.58 9.07
N ILE A 230 26.52 2.33 7.87
CA ILE A 230 26.87 1.19 7.02
C ILE A 230 27.90 1.66 5.98
N ASN A 231 29.17 1.47 6.30
CA ASN A 231 30.28 2.06 5.53
C ASN A 231 31.01 1.02 4.66
N ARG A 232 30.50 -0.22 4.65
CA ARG A 232 31.05 -1.34 3.88
C ARG A 232 29.98 -1.90 2.97
N SER A 233 30.35 -2.13 1.72
CA SER A 233 29.50 -2.82 0.76
C SER A 233 30.35 -3.68 -0.18
N SER A 234 29.75 -4.70 -0.74
CA SER A 234 30.37 -5.59 -1.72
C SER A 234 29.37 -5.89 -2.81
N ILE A 235 29.82 -5.95 -4.06
CA ILE A 235 29.00 -6.39 -5.19
C ILE A 235 29.34 -7.86 -5.46
N MET A 236 28.34 -8.71 -5.36
CA MET A 236 28.48 -10.11 -5.78
C MET A 236 28.28 -10.18 -7.30
N PRO A 237 29.26 -10.66 -8.08
CA PRO A 237 29.08 -10.83 -9.51
C PRO A 237 27.99 -11.86 -9.78
N SER A 238 27.31 -11.73 -10.92
CA SER A 238 26.37 -12.75 -11.38
C SER A 238 27.10 -14.07 -11.61
N PHE A 239 26.46 -15.18 -11.22
CA PHE A 239 26.92 -16.53 -11.59
C PHE A 239 26.80 -16.77 -13.10
N PHE A 240 25.84 -16.10 -13.73
CA PHE A 240 25.58 -16.11 -15.17
C PHE A 240 26.30 -14.94 -15.86
N GLY A 241 26.40 -14.98 -17.18
CA GLY A 241 27.01 -13.90 -17.96
C GLY A 241 26.21 -12.59 -17.93
N CYS A 242 26.58 -11.65 -18.80
CA CYS A 242 25.80 -10.44 -19.00
C CYS A 242 24.38 -10.79 -19.50
N SER A 243 23.39 -9.98 -19.12
CA SER A 243 22.02 -10.17 -19.60
C SER A 243 21.94 -9.99 -21.11
N ASN A 244 21.25 -10.90 -21.80
CA ASN A 244 20.97 -10.84 -23.24
C ASN A 244 19.69 -10.04 -23.54
N LEU A 245 19.40 -9.04 -22.70
CA LEU A 245 18.23 -8.18 -22.85
C LEU A 245 18.42 -7.21 -24.01
N ALA A 246 17.44 -7.17 -24.92
CA ALA A 246 17.33 -6.12 -25.91
C ALA A 246 16.56 -4.92 -25.34
N PHE A 247 17.25 -3.81 -25.09
CA PHE A 247 16.64 -2.52 -24.76
C PHE A 247 17.49 -1.36 -25.30
N ASN A 248 16.98 -0.68 -26.31
CA ASN A 248 17.44 0.62 -26.78
C ASN A 248 16.36 1.66 -26.45
N PRO A 249 16.60 2.62 -25.54
CA PRO A 249 15.62 3.65 -25.19
C PRO A 249 15.11 4.46 -26.39
N GLU A 250 15.88 4.62 -27.45
CA GLU A 250 15.44 5.35 -28.64
C GLU A 250 14.44 4.56 -29.50
N GLU A 251 14.45 3.23 -29.39
CA GLU A 251 13.58 2.34 -30.18
C GLU A 251 12.44 1.73 -29.35
N ASN A 252 12.67 1.50 -28.06
CA ASN A 252 11.78 0.73 -27.19
C ASN A 252 10.98 1.60 -26.20
N PHE A 253 11.15 2.92 -26.26
CA PHE A 253 10.29 3.88 -25.56
C PHE A 253 9.23 4.42 -26.52
N THR A 254 7.98 4.46 -26.10
CA THR A 254 6.90 5.09 -26.86
C THR A 254 5.98 5.82 -25.91
N HIS A 255 5.66 7.08 -26.22
CA HIS A 255 4.64 7.85 -25.52
C HIS A 255 3.45 8.11 -26.45
N LEU A 256 2.24 8.07 -25.91
CA LEU A 256 1.00 8.20 -26.67
C LEU A 256 0.12 9.27 -26.06
N ALA A 257 -0.47 10.10 -26.92
CA ALA A 257 -1.27 11.26 -26.49
C ALA A 257 -2.62 10.89 -25.85
N THR A 258 -3.21 9.75 -26.23
CA THR A 258 -4.56 9.36 -25.80
C THR A 258 -4.62 7.92 -25.33
N LYS A 259 -5.52 7.66 -24.38
CA LYS A 259 -5.73 6.33 -23.79
C LYS A 259 -6.04 5.24 -24.83
N PRO A 260 -6.89 5.44 -25.86
CA PRO A 260 -7.12 4.42 -26.89
C PRO A 260 -5.87 4.08 -27.72
N LEU A 261 -5.04 5.08 -28.05
CA LEU A 261 -3.78 4.84 -28.76
C LEU A 261 -2.79 4.07 -27.88
N TRP A 262 -2.70 4.45 -26.62
CA TRP A 262 -1.86 3.79 -25.63
C TRP A 262 -2.26 2.32 -25.41
N THR A 263 -3.54 2.03 -25.14
CA THR A 263 -4.00 0.65 -24.98
C THR A 263 -3.90 -0.16 -26.28
N GLY A 264 -4.17 0.47 -27.44
CA GLY A 264 -4.01 -0.16 -28.76
C GLY A 264 -2.56 -0.54 -29.07
N LYS A 265 -1.59 0.31 -28.72
CA LYS A 265 -0.16 0.03 -28.88
C LYS A 265 0.29 -1.11 -27.97
N ILE A 266 -0.13 -1.12 -26.70
CA ILE A 266 0.14 -2.23 -25.76
C ILE A 266 -0.43 -3.55 -26.31
N PHE A 267 -1.68 -3.54 -26.75
CA PHE A 267 -2.32 -4.71 -27.34
C PHE A 267 -1.55 -5.22 -28.56
N THR A 268 -1.20 -4.33 -29.49
CA THR A 268 -0.49 -4.69 -30.72
C THR A 268 0.84 -5.37 -30.42
N GLN A 269 1.60 -4.86 -29.45
CA GLN A 269 2.90 -5.45 -29.08
C GLN A 269 2.75 -6.80 -28.37
N ALA A 270 1.79 -6.91 -27.45
CA ALA A 270 1.49 -8.18 -26.80
C ALA A 270 1.03 -9.24 -27.82
N HIS A 271 0.16 -8.85 -28.76
CA HIS A 271 -0.34 -9.71 -29.83
C HIS A 271 0.79 -10.15 -30.78
N ALA A 272 1.69 -9.25 -31.15
CA ALA A 272 2.86 -9.58 -31.97
C ALA A 272 3.79 -10.59 -31.27
N ALA A 273 4.04 -10.41 -29.97
CA ALA A 273 4.85 -11.33 -29.18
C ALA A 273 4.24 -12.75 -29.12
N VAL A 274 2.94 -12.87 -28.84
CA VAL A 274 2.29 -14.19 -28.84
C VAL A 274 2.20 -14.80 -30.25
N GLY A 275 2.03 -13.98 -31.29
CA GLY A 275 2.09 -14.39 -32.69
C GLY A 275 3.45 -14.99 -33.08
N ALA A 276 4.54 -14.49 -32.48
CA ALA A 276 5.89 -15.05 -32.60
C ALA A 276 6.14 -16.26 -31.67
N ASN A 277 5.09 -16.85 -31.10
CA ASN A 277 5.15 -17.99 -30.17
C ASN A 277 5.95 -17.71 -28.88
N ARG A 278 6.00 -16.44 -28.47
CA ARG A 278 6.58 -15.99 -27.19
C ARG A 278 5.49 -15.86 -26.12
N ALA A 279 5.90 -15.54 -24.90
CA ALA A 279 5.00 -15.09 -23.83
C ALA A 279 5.16 -13.57 -23.63
N ALA A 280 4.10 -12.91 -23.18
CA ALA A 280 4.10 -11.47 -22.89
C ALA A 280 3.65 -11.20 -21.45
N ILE A 281 4.34 -10.32 -20.74
CA ILE A 281 3.95 -9.84 -19.41
C ILE A 281 3.78 -8.32 -19.49
N ILE A 282 2.60 -7.83 -19.13
CA ILE A 282 2.24 -6.42 -19.23
C ILE A 282 2.03 -5.87 -17.82
N PHE A 283 2.88 -4.94 -17.39
CA PHE A 283 2.80 -4.30 -16.09
C PHE A 283 1.99 -3.00 -16.15
N PHE A 284 0.89 -2.95 -15.40
CA PHE A 284 0.04 -1.78 -15.20
C PHE A 284 0.31 -1.10 -13.87
N TYR A 285 0.05 0.21 -13.80
CA TYR A 285 0.28 0.98 -12.58
C TYR A 285 -0.64 0.54 -11.44
N ASP A 286 -1.91 0.23 -11.73
CA ASP A 286 -2.90 -0.23 -10.75
C ASP A 286 -3.89 -1.25 -11.35
N ASP A 287 -4.72 -1.86 -10.49
CA ASP A 287 -5.74 -2.83 -10.89
C ASP A 287 -6.78 -2.22 -11.85
N LYS A 288 -7.04 -0.92 -11.76
CA LYS A 288 -8.09 -0.25 -12.54
C LYS A 288 -7.69 -0.20 -14.01
N LEU A 289 -6.49 0.29 -14.31
CA LEU A 289 -5.96 0.33 -15.67
C LEU A 289 -5.81 -1.08 -16.26
N LEU A 290 -5.43 -2.05 -15.42
CA LEU A 290 -5.35 -3.45 -15.81
C LEU A 290 -6.72 -3.99 -16.25
N GLU A 291 -7.76 -3.82 -15.41
CA GLU A 291 -9.10 -4.33 -15.70
C GLU A 291 -9.76 -3.60 -16.88
N GLU A 292 -9.49 -2.31 -17.08
CA GLU A 292 -9.92 -1.57 -18.27
C GLU A 292 -9.32 -2.17 -19.55
N PHE A 293 -8.02 -2.47 -19.55
CA PHE A 293 -7.37 -3.16 -20.67
C PHE A 293 -7.94 -4.57 -20.88
N ARG A 294 -8.11 -5.32 -19.79
CA ARG A 294 -8.68 -6.68 -19.82
C ARG A 294 -10.08 -6.67 -20.41
N ALA A 295 -10.96 -5.78 -19.97
CA ALA A 295 -12.33 -5.67 -20.46
C ALA A 295 -12.39 -5.38 -21.97
N GLN A 296 -11.42 -4.61 -22.49
CA GLN A 296 -11.35 -4.27 -23.91
C GLN A 296 -10.80 -5.40 -24.79
N TYR A 297 -9.83 -6.20 -24.30
CA TYR A 297 -9.07 -7.13 -25.13
C TYR A 297 -9.14 -8.62 -24.72
N CYS A 298 -9.89 -8.99 -23.67
CA CYS A 298 -9.89 -10.36 -23.16
C CYS A 298 -10.28 -11.42 -24.19
N GLY A 299 -11.18 -11.11 -25.12
CA GLY A 299 -11.60 -12.03 -26.19
C GLY A 299 -10.62 -12.17 -27.36
N GLN A 300 -9.50 -11.44 -27.35
CA GLN A 300 -8.53 -11.40 -28.44
C GLN A 300 -7.23 -12.18 -28.13
N PHE A 301 -7.12 -12.77 -26.93
CA PHE A 301 -5.99 -13.60 -26.52
C PHE A 301 -6.49 -14.99 -26.13
N ASP A 302 -5.89 -16.03 -26.72
CA ASP A 302 -6.22 -17.42 -26.39
C ASP A 302 -5.95 -17.74 -24.91
N ARG A 303 -4.88 -17.17 -24.36
CA ARG A 303 -4.43 -17.35 -22.97
C ARG A 303 -4.12 -16.02 -22.34
N LEU A 304 -5.09 -15.49 -21.60
CA LEU A 304 -4.95 -14.27 -20.81
C LEU A 304 -5.05 -14.57 -19.33
N GLN A 305 -4.02 -14.18 -18.59
CA GLN A 305 -3.95 -14.35 -17.14
C GLN A 305 -3.84 -13.00 -16.45
N VAL A 306 -4.31 -12.94 -15.20
CA VAL A 306 -4.22 -11.75 -14.34
C VAL A 306 -3.49 -12.16 -13.08
N LEU A 307 -2.41 -11.44 -12.76
CA LEU A 307 -1.61 -11.64 -11.57
C LEU A 307 -1.46 -10.29 -10.85
N THR A 308 -1.99 -10.18 -9.64
CA THR A 308 -1.91 -8.96 -8.82
C THR A 308 -1.65 -9.33 -7.36
N GLU A 309 -1.35 -8.33 -6.52
CA GLU A 309 -1.19 -8.47 -5.06
C GLU A 309 -2.45 -9.03 -4.38
N ASN A 310 -3.59 -8.96 -5.06
CA ASN A 310 -4.90 -9.45 -4.60
C ASN A 310 -5.24 -10.84 -5.13
N THR A 311 -4.37 -11.45 -5.94
CA THR A 311 -4.55 -12.82 -6.43
C THR A 311 -4.48 -13.77 -5.24
N ASN A 312 -5.42 -14.72 -5.19
CA ASN A 312 -5.43 -15.68 -4.10
C ASN A 312 -4.11 -16.46 -4.05
N GLU A 313 -3.60 -16.69 -2.84
CA GLU A 313 -2.31 -17.35 -2.60
C GLU A 313 -2.22 -18.75 -3.24
N ASP A 314 -3.34 -19.50 -3.25
CA ASP A 314 -3.43 -20.85 -3.86
C ASP A 314 -3.21 -20.86 -5.37
N LYS A 315 -3.47 -19.74 -6.05
CA LYS A 315 -3.30 -19.60 -7.50
C LYS A 315 -2.00 -18.91 -7.89
N HIS A 316 -1.31 -18.30 -6.92
CA HIS A 316 -0.21 -17.39 -7.19
C HIS A 316 0.95 -18.09 -7.89
N GLU A 317 1.43 -19.21 -7.33
CA GLU A 317 2.52 -19.98 -7.93
C GLU A 317 2.16 -20.56 -9.30
N HIS A 318 0.92 -21.04 -9.45
CA HIS A 318 0.43 -21.57 -10.72
C HIS A 318 0.45 -20.50 -11.82
N LEU A 319 -0.10 -19.31 -11.56
CA LEU A 319 -0.12 -18.20 -12.51
C LEU A 319 1.30 -17.69 -12.85
N ILE A 320 2.19 -17.64 -11.86
CA ILE A 320 3.61 -17.29 -12.11
C ILE A 320 4.27 -18.31 -13.04
N SER A 321 4.01 -19.60 -12.83
CA SER A 321 4.58 -20.66 -13.67
C SER A 321 4.02 -20.63 -15.10
N GLU A 322 2.75 -20.26 -15.25
CA GLU A 322 2.07 -20.19 -16.53
C GLU A 322 2.47 -18.95 -17.35
N ALA A 323 2.85 -17.86 -16.69
CA ALA A 323 3.19 -16.59 -17.33
C ALA A 323 4.33 -16.71 -18.37
N GLY A 324 5.23 -17.69 -18.23
CA GLY A 324 6.30 -17.96 -19.19
C GLY A 324 6.03 -19.10 -20.18
N VAL A 325 4.79 -19.55 -20.32
CA VAL A 325 4.38 -20.55 -21.31
C VAL A 325 4.04 -19.85 -22.64
N ALA A 326 4.41 -20.46 -23.78
CA ALA A 326 4.18 -19.91 -25.11
C ALA A 326 2.72 -19.49 -25.34
N LYS A 327 2.55 -18.35 -26.04
CA LYS A 327 1.28 -17.70 -26.36
C LYS A 327 0.47 -17.19 -25.16
N THR A 328 1.07 -17.14 -23.98
CA THR A 328 0.43 -16.59 -22.77
C THR A 328 0.67 -15.09 -22.68
N VAL A 329 -0.40 -14.34 -22.41
CA VAL A 329 -0.33 -12.95 -21.97
C VAL A 329 -0.69 -12.90 -20.49
N THR A 330 0.20 -12.33 -19.69
CA THR A 330 -0.05 -12.08 -18.26
C THR A 330 -0.17 -10.60 -18.01
N LEU A 331 -1.32 -10.15 -17.52
CA LEU A 331 -1.52 -8.80 -17.04
C LEU A 331 -1.12 -8.77 -15.56
N ALA A 332 -0.21 -7.88 -15.23
CA ALA A 332 0.39 -7.76 -13.92
C ALA A 332 0.27 -6.33 -13.38
N THR A 333 0.08 -6.15 -12.07
CA THR A 333 0.23 -4.84 -11.42
C THR A 333 1.70 -4.54 -11.14
N ARG A 334 2.03 -3.26 -10.93
CA ARG A 334 3.38 -2.78 -10.61
C ARG A 334 4.08 -3.59 -9.52
N GLY A 335 3.39 -4.02 -8.45
CA GLY A 335 4.02 -4.76 -7.36
C GLY A 335 4.41 -6.18 -7.72
N MET A 336 3.82 -6.77 -8.77
CA MET A 336 4.25 -8.06 -9.32
C MET A 336 5.55 -7.95 -10.14
N GLY A 337 6.08 -6.73 -10.32
CA GLY A 337 7.40 -6.45 -10.88
C GLY A 337 8.55 -6.73 -9.89
N ARG A 338 8.23 -7.04 -8.63
CA ARG A 338 9.17 -7.32 -7.54
C ARG A 338 8.89 -8.68 -6.91
N GLY A 339 9.93 -9.37 -6.42
CA GLY A 339 9.78 -10.64 -5.69
C GLY A 339 9.27 -11.84 -6.51
N VAL A 340 8.83 -11.66 -7.75
CA VAL A 340 8.27 -12.73 -8.59
C VAL A 340 9.29 -13.30 -9.58
N ASP A 341 9.45 -14.62 -9.60
CA ASP A 341 10.31 -15.34 -10.57
C ASP A 341 9.49 -15.97 -11.69
N TYR A 342 9.35 -15.24 -12.80
CA TYR A 342 8.66 -15.72 -13.99
C TYR A 342 9.53 -16.73 -14.75
N LYS A 343 9.20 -18.01 -14.62
CA LYS A 343 9.91 -19.10 -15.30
C LYS A 343 9.43 -19.22 -16.73
N SER A 344 10.35 -19.18 -17.68
CA SER A 344 10.05 -19.34 -19.10
C SER A 344 10.21 -20.79 -19.57
N SER A 345 9.33 -21.19 -20.48
CA SER A 345 9.40 -22.49 -21.16
C SER A 345 10.47 -22.48 -22.25
N VAL A 346 11.03 -23.66 -22.57
CA VAL A 346 12.03 -23.83 -23.65
C VAL A 346 11.52 -23.30 -24.99
N ALA A 347 10.21 -23.45 -25.25
CA ALA A 347 9.60 -22.93 -26.48
C ALA A 347 9.67 -21.40 -26.55
N VAL A 348 9.40 -20.69 -25.43
CA VAL A 348 9.49 -19.23 -25.37
C VAL A 348 10.93 -18.78 -25.56
N GLU A 349 11.89 -19.44 -24.91
CA GLU A 349 13.31 -19.09 -25.01
C GLU A 349 13.87 -19.22 -26.42
N LYS A 350 13.52 -20.31 -27.12
CA LYS A 350 13.90 -20.49 -28.54
C LYS A 350 13.34 -19.41 -29.45
N ASN A 351 12.23 -18.79 -29.09
CA ASN A 351 11.55 -17.75 -29.88
C ASN A 351 11.89 -16.31 -29.42
N GLY A 352 12.96 -16.12 -28.64
CA GLY A 352 13.41 -14.78 -28.20
C GLY A 352 13.04 -14.42 -26.78
N GLY A 353 12.54 -15.37 -26.00
CA GLY A 353 12.26 -15.22 -24.57
C GLY A 353 10.98 -14.43 -24.27
N VAL A 354 10.74 -14.16 -22.99
CA VAL A 354 9.56 -13.40 -22.54
C VAL A 354 9.65 -11.95 -23.03
N HIS A 355 8.55 -11.41 -23.54
CA HIS A 355 8.43 -9.98 -23.84
C HIS A 355 7.79 -9.25 -22.66
N VAL A 356 8.49 -8.28 -22.08
CA VAL A 356 7.95 -7.45 -20.99
C VAL A 356 7.54 -6.09 -21.54
N ILE A 357 6.31 -5.68 -21.21
CA ILE A 357 5.79 -4.35 -21.51
C ILE A 357 5.51 -3.66 -20.18
N GLN A 358 6.15 -2.53 -19.93
CA GLN A 358 5.78 -1.65 -18.82
C GLN A 358 4.90 -0.53 -19.36
N SER A 359 3.67 -0.43 -18.84
CA SER A 359 2.67 0.50 -19.38
C SER A 359 2.73 1.90 -18.74
N PHE A 360 3.68 2.16 -17.85
CA PHE A 360 3.78 3.38 -17.06
C PHE A 360 5.23 3.77 -16.82
N PHE A 361 5.50 5.06 -16.63
CA PHE A 361 6.84 5.53 -16.27
C PHE A 361 7.05 5.38 -14.75
N SER A 362 8.12 4.70 -14.34
CA SER A 362 8.45 4.51 -12.93
C SER A 362 9.20 5.75 -12.42
N LEU A 363 8.71 6.37 -11.33
CA LEU A 363 9.41 7.48 -10.67
C LEU A 363 10.64 7.02 -9.88
N ASP A 364 10.77 5.73 -9.61
CA ASP A 364 12.00 5.12 -9.09
C ASP A 364 12.66 4.30 -10.19
N VAL A 365 13.92 4.59 -10.51
CA VAL A 365 14.71 3.85 -11.50
C VAL A 365 14.92 2.39 -11.09
N LYS A 366 14.91 2.10 -9.78
CA LYS A 366 15.06 0.74 -9.25
C LYS A 366 13.86 -0.11 -9.61
N GLU A 367 12.65 0.45 -9.53
CA GLU A 367 11.41 -0.23 -9.94
C GLU A 367 11.46 -0.60 -11.42
N GLU A 368 11.82 0.35 -12.28
CA GLU A 368 11.97 0.09 -13.72
C GLU A 368 13.03 -0.98 -13.99
N THR A 369 14.16 -0.92 -13.29
CA THR A 369 15.25 -1.91 -13.41
C THR A 369 14.78 -3.31 -12.99
N GLN A 370 13.98 -3.40 -11.93
CA GLN A 370 13.43 -4.66 -11.45
C GLN A 370 12.38 -5.25 -12.41
N ILE A 371 11.49 -4.41 -12.96
CA ILE A 371 10.49 -4.84 -13.97
C ILE A 371 11.21 -5.31 -15.23
N ARG A 372 12.17 -4.53 -15.71
CA ARG A 372 13.01 -4.89 -16.86
C ARG A 372 13.76 -6.22 -16.64
N GLY A 373 14.21 -6.48 -15.43
CA GLY A 373 14.84 -7.75 -15.02
C GLY A 373 13.89 -8.95 -14.85
N ARG A 374 12.60 -8.83 -15.20
CA ARG A 374 11.65 -9.96 -15.23
C ARG A 374 11.71 -10.78 -16.53
N THR A 375 12.57 -10.38 -17.47
CA THR A 375 12.94 -11.17 -18.64
C THR A 375 14.47 -11.33 -18.75
N ALA A 376 14.95 -12.12 -19.72
CA ALA A 376 16.37 -12.33 -19.99
C ALA A 376 17.21 -12.79 -18.77
N ARG A 377 16.67 -13.74 -17.98
CA ARG A 377 17.32 -14.32 -16.79
C ARG A 377 18.15 -15.55 -17.14
N LYS A 378 19.28 -15.77 -16.45
CA LYS A 378 20.11 -16.99 -16.61
C LYS A 378 20.55 -17.24 -18.07
N ASP A 379 21.18 -16.23 -18.68
CA ASP A 379 21.63 -16.20 -20.09
C ASP A 379 20.52 -16.30 -21.15
N ASN A 380 19.24 -16.34 -20.75
CA ASN A 380 18.11 -16.31 -21.66
C ASN A 380 17.99 -14.97 -22.41
N ARG A 381 17.34 -15.02 -23.58
CA ARG A 381 17.01 -13.81 -24.34
C ARG A 381 15.73 -13.19 -23.78
N GLY A 382 15.49 -11.95 -24.12
CA GLY A 382 14.28 -11.24 -23.73
C GLY A 382 14.23 -9.86 -24.34
N SER A 383 13.04 -9.27 -24.40
CA SER A 383 12.87 -7.89 -24.84
C SER A 383 11.96 -7.14 -23.91
N TYR A 384 12.26 -5.86 -23.72
CA TYR A 384 11.54 -4.95 -22.86
C TYR A 384 11.12 -3.70 -23.64
N GLU A 385 9.87 -3.28 -23.47
CA GLU A 385 9.34 -2.03 -24.02
C GLU A 385 8.65 -1.20 -22.93
N LEU A 386 8.79 0.12 -23.04
CA LEU A 386 8.18 1.10 -22.17
C LEU A 386 7.17 1.93 -22.96
N ILE A 387 5.89 1.70 -22.71
CA ILE A 387 4.78 2.31 -23.46
C ILE A 387 3.94 3.15 -22.50
N VAL A 388 4.02 4.48 -22.60
CA VAL A 388 3.44 5.40 -21.61
C VAL A 388 2.35 6.29 -22.20
N LEU A 389 1.46 6.76 -21.33
CA LEU A 389 0.38 7.68 -21.68
C LEU A 389 0.74 9.10 -21.23
N ASP A 390 0.66 10.07 -22.13
CA ASP A 390 1.01 11.48 -21.85
C ASP A 390 0.18 12.06 -20.70
N GLU A 391 -1.09 11.66 -20.56
CA GLU A 391 -1.95 12.05 -19.44
C GLU A 391 -1.33 11.65 -18.10
N HIS A 392 -0.84 10.41 -17.98
CA HIS A 392 -0.19 9.93 -16.75
C HIS A 392 1.11 10.70 -16.47
N LEU A 393 1.91 10.98 -17.50
CA LEU A 393 3.15 11.76 -17.35
C LEU A 393 2.87 13.19 -16.84
N LYS A 394 1.80 13.83 -17.31
CA LYS A 394 1.36 15.16 -16.84
C LYS A 394 0.89 15.11 -15.40
N THR A 395 0.08 14.11 -15.03
CA THR A 395 -0.36 13.91 -13.63
C THR A 395 0.83 13.72 -12.69
N GLN A 396 1.88 13.05 -13.16
CA GLN A 396 3.14 12.85 -12.43
C GLN A 396 4.11 14.03 -12.50
N GLN A 397 3.74 15.14 -13.17
CA GLN A 397 4.59 16.33 -13.35
C GLN A 397 5.92 16.05 -14.06
N LEU A 398 5.96 15.02 -14.92
CA LEU A 398 7.15 14.65 -15.70
C LEU A 398 7.29 15.47 -16.99
N ILE A 399 6.17 15.94 -17.53
CA ILE A 399 6.11 16.76 -18.75
C ILE A 399 5.15 17.94 -18.55
N GLU A 400 5.37 19.01 -19.30
CA GLU A 400 4.47 20.18 -19.31
C GLU A 400 3.31 20.03 -20.31
N ALA A 401 2.26 20.83 -20.12
CA ALA A 401 1.14 20.86 -21.06
C ALA A 401 1.59 21.41 -22.41
N GLY A 402 1.50 20.59 -23.47
CA GLY A 402 1.87 20.98 -24.83
C GLY A 402 3.33 20.75 -25.20
N GLN A 403 4.11 20.09 -24.33
CA GLN A 403 5.47 19.65 -24.67
C GLN A 403 5.44 18.71 -25.89
N GLN A 404 6.08 19.11 -26.99
CA GLN A 404 6.04 18.37 -28.26
C GLN A 404 7.03 17.21 -28.32
N GLU A 405 8.18 17.34 -27.66
CA GLU A 405 9.22 16.30 -27.65
C GLU A 405 9.32 15.66 -26.27
N VAL A 406 8.95 14.39 -26.18
CA VAL A 406 9.07 13.57 -24.97
C VAL A 406 10.07 12.46 -25.27
N THR A 407 11.23 12.52 -24.63
CA THR A 407 12.28 11.49 -24.75
C THR A 407 12.47 10.79 -23.41
N TYR A 408 12.93 9.54 -23.45
CA TYR A 408 13.28 8.80 -22.23
C TYR A 408 14.29 9.57 -21.37
N ALA A 409 15.33 10.16 -21.97
CA ALA A 409 16.33 10.95 -21.27
C ALA A 409 15.74 12.20 -20.60
N GLY A 410 14.80 12.89 -21.27
CA GLY A 410 14.08 14.02 -20.68
C GLY A 410 13.26 13.62 -19.45
N LEU A 411 12.56 12.49 -19.53
CA LEU A 411 11.81 11.93 -18.40
C LEU A 411 12.71 11.51 -17.25
N ASP A 412 13.88 10.94 -17.53
CA ASP A 412 14.85 10.54 -16.50
C ASP A 412 15.42 11.75 -15.74
N VAL A 413 15.70 12.85 -16.45
CA VAL A 413 16.07 14.13 -15.83
C VAL A 413 14.94 14.67 -14.97
N ALA A 414 13.69 14.63 -15.45
CA ALA A 414 12.52 15.07 -14.70
C ALA A 414 12.32 14.24 -13.42
N ARG A 415 12.41 12.91 -13.52
CA ARG A 415 12.38 11.96 -12.40
C ARG A 415 13.44 12.28 -11.35
N THR A 416 14.67 12.58 -11.77
CA THR A 416 15.76 12.95 -10.86
C THR A 416 15.45 14.25 -10.09
N LYS A 417 14.87 15.26 -10.76
CA LYS A 417 14.44 16.51 -10.10
C LYS A 417 13.32 16.26 -9.08
N ILE A 418 12.34 15.42 -9.42
CA ILE A 418 11.25 15.02 -8.53
C ILE A 418 11.83 14.33 -7.29
N ALA A 419 12.71 13.34 -7.48
CA ALA A 419 13.37 12.62 -6.38
C ALA A 419 14.14 13.56 -5.44
N LEU A 420 14.87 14.56 -5.98
CA LEU A 420 15.59 15.55 -5.16
C LEU A 420 14.68 16.40 -4.27
N LYS A 421 13.50 16.79 -4.77
CA LYS A 421 12.51 17.52 -3.98
C LYS A 421 11.97 16.64 -2.87
N GLU A 422 11.59 15.41 -3.21
CA GLU A 422 11.01 14.45 -2.27
C GLU A 422 11.97 14.07 -1.14
N ASN A 423 13.28 13.95 -1.45
CA ASN A 423 14.28 13.67 -0.44
C ASN A 423 14.33 14.74 0.67
N LYS A 424 14.13 16.02 0.34
CA LYS A 424 14.06 17.10 1.34
C LYS A 424 12.84 16.96 2.24
N ASP A 425 11.70 16.58 1.67
CA ASP A 425 10.47 16.36 2.42
C ASP A 425 10.60 15.15 3.36
N ILE A 426 11.29 14.09 2.92
CA ILE A 426 11.59 12.91 3.74
C ILE A 426 12.48 13.27 4.93
N GLU A 427 13.53 14.07 4.76
CA GLU A 427 14.39 14.51 5.88
C GLU A 427 13.59 15.24 6.96
N ALA A 428 12.76 16.20 6.57
CA ALA A 428 11.89 16.93 7.50
C ALA A 428 10.88 16.00 8.19
N SER A 429 10.35 15.02 7.48
CA SER A 429 9.45 14.01 8.04
C SER A 429 10.17 13.11 9.04
N ILE A 430 11.39 12.64 8.74
CA ILE A 430 12.18 11.80 9.67
C ILE A 430 12.47 12.54 10.98
N GLU A 431 12.85 13.82 10.91
CA GLU A 431 13.11 14.62 12.11
C GLU A 431 11.86 14.72 13.00
N LYS A 432 10.72 15.07 12.39
CA LYS A 432 9.43 15.14 13.09
C LYS A 432 9.04 13.78 13.70
N ASN A 433 9.06 12.73 12.90
CA ASN A 433 8.59 11.40 13.28
C ASN A 433 9.51 10.75 14.32
N THR A 434 10.78 11.14 14.38
CA THR A 434 11.71 10.68 15.41
C THR A 434 11.26 11.13 16.81
N LYS A 435 10.73 12.36 16.93
CA LYS A 435 10.22 12.87 18.22
C LYS A 435 9.00 12.08 18.69
N ASP A 436 8.04 11.85 17.78
CA ASP A 436 6.81 11.11 18.07
C ASP A 436 7.13 9.64 18.43
N HIS A 437 8.06 9.02 17.70
CA HIS A 437 8.59 7.68 18.02
C HIS A 437 9.19 7.58 19.42
N MET A 438 10.02 8.55 19.83
CA MET A 438 10.62 8.55 21.17
C MET A 438 9.56 8.68 22.28
N THR A 439 8.52 9.50 22.06
CA THR A 439 7.38 9.62 22.98
C THR A 439 6.66 8.28 23.12
N THR A 440 6.39 7.60 22.00
CA THR A 440 5.75 6.28 22.00
C THR A 440 6.60 5.23 22.69
N LEU A 441 7.92 5.16 22.43
CA LEU A 441 8.80 4.23 23.12
C LEU A 441 8.89 4.49 24.62
N ALA A 442 8.93 5.76 25.05
CA ALA A 442 8.93 6.11 26.48
C ALA A 442 7.63 5.67 27.17
N TYR A 443 6.49 5.84 26.50
CA TYR A 443 5.20 5.35 26.99
C TYR A 443 5.17 3.81 27.08
N LEU A 444 5.60 3.11 26.03
CA LEU A 444 5.63 1.64 26.03
C LEU A 444 6.54 1.07 27.13
N GLN A 445 7.69 1.71 27.37
CA GLN A 445 8.57 1.32 28.46
C GLN A 445 7.96 1.51 29.85
N SER A 446 6.96 2.38 30.00
CA SER A 446 6.33 2.60 31.31
C SER A 446 5.53 1.39 31.82
N PHE A 447 5.13 0.46 30.93
CA PHE A 447 4.42 -0.78 31.28
C PHE A 447 5.34 -1.90 31.79
N PHE A 448 6.64 -1.83 31.52
CA PHE A 448 7.61 -2.88 31.85
C PHE A 448 8.54 -2.49 33.01
N LYS A 449 8.13 -1.49 33.81
CA LYS A 449 8.87 -1.01 34.97
C LYS A 449 8.65 -1.86 36.21
#